data_AF-A0A1F2RTE9-F1
#
_entry.id   AF-A0A1F2RTE9-F1
#
_cell.length_a   1.000
_cell.length_b   1.000
_cell.length_c   1.000
_cell.angle_alpha   90.00
_cell.angle_beta   90.00
_cell.angle_gamma   90.00
#
_symmetry.space_group_name_H-M   'P 1'
#
loop_
_entity.id
_entity.type
_entity.pdbx_description
1 polymer ?
#
loop_
_entity_poly.entity_id
_entity_poly.type
_entity_poly.pdbx_seq_one_letter_code
_entity_poly.pdbx_strand_id
1 'polypeptide(L)'
;MGIQTVIIARKMTLSIEQRLQNMDKVVILMMKKLGDGAIRRLWEDPRDPYYHEIVATIWLDLENHGLVKPTRTAAAVRYSLTGQGWLKGLDLTKSLEETKKKVGDVMRVMRERMGGRTHERNVLVHSSEIARAAGVSDYFIENMVESDFIRKVFKRYSMNAKQSGRWYLFSIPPKFGQEIIQGGNFNPQPPGPD
;
A
#
# COMPACT_ATOMS: atom_id res chain seq x y z
N MET A 1 -48.51 19.48 34.21
CA MET A 1 -47.03 19.46 34.37
C MET A 1 -46.49 18.29 33.54
N GLY A 2 -46.05 18.56 32.32
CA GLY A 2 -45.52 17.55 31.40
C GLY A 2 -44.00 17.48 31.54
N ILE A 3 -43.48 16.30 31.86
CA ILE A 3 -42.04 16.06 31.95
C ILE A 3 -41.50 15.96 30.53
N GLN A 4 -40.78 16.99 30.10
CA GLN A 4 -40.04 17.00 28.84
C GLN A 4 -38.88 16.00 28.96
N THR A 5 -39.00 14.83 28.33
CA THR A 5 -37.88 13.89 28.20
C THR A 5 -36.83 14.52 27.29
N VAL A 6 -35.81 15.12 27.90
CA VAL A 6 -34.60 15.55 27.20
C VAL A 6 -33.85 14.29 26.76
N ILE A 7 -33.95 13.94 25.48
CA ILE A 7 -33.09 12.94 24.85
C ILE A 7 -31.69 13.57 24.77
N ILE A 8 -30.88 13.34 25.80
CA ILE A 8 -29.45 13.63 25.76
C ILE A 8 -28.87 12.66 24.73
N ALA A 9 -28.60 13.17 23.52
CA ALA A 9 -27.76 12.48 22.56
C ALA A 9 -26.40 12.23 23.23
N ARG A 10 -26.18 11.02 23.75
CA ARG A 10 -24.88 10.58 24.24
C ARG A 10 -23.89 10.78 23.11
N LYS A 11 -22.98 11.74 23.26
CA LYS A 11 -21.76 11.85 22.47
C LYS A 11 -20.94 10.60 22.80
N MET A 12 -21.28 9.47 22.19
CA MET A 12 -20.59 8.19 22.41
C MET A 12 -19.19 8.34 21.82
N THR A 13 -18.22 8.66 22.68
CA THR A 13 -16.81 8.46 22.38
C THR A 13 -16.58 6.95 22.35
N LEU A 14 -16.27 6.41 21.17
CA LEU A 14 -15.83 5.02 21.04
C LEU A 14 -14.62 4.78 21.94
N SER A 15 -14.56 3.59 22.55
CA SER A 15 -13.33 3.16 23.22
C SER A 15 -12.19 3.05 22.21
N ILE A 16 -10.94 3.03 22.69
CA ILE A 16 -9.76 2.86 21.83
C ILE A 16 -9.87 1.56 21.01
N GLU A 17 -10.28 0.46 21.66
CA GLU A 17 -10.45 -0.83 21.01
C GLU A 17 -11.52 -0.78 19.90
N GLN A 18 -12.65 -0.14 20.15
CA GLN A 18 -13.69 0.04 19.14
C GLN A 18 -13.21 0.88 17.95
N ARG A 19 -12.38 1.90 18.19
CA ARG A 19 -11.76 2.69 17.11
C ARG A 19 -10.83 1.83 16.26
N LEU A 20 -9.97 1.03 16.90
CA LEU A 20 -9.06 0.12 16.20
C LEU A 20 -9.83 -0.90 15.35
N GLN A 21 -10.87 -1.53 15.92
CA GLN A 21 -11.73 -2.46 15.20
C GLN A 21 -12.45 -1.80 14.01
N ASN A 22 -12.91 -0.56 14.17
CA ASN A 22 -13.52 0.18 13.07
C ASN A 22 -12.51 0.51 11.96
N MET A 23 -11.28 0.89 12.32
CA MET A 23 -10.22 1.12 11.33
C MET A 23 -9.92 -0.16 10.54
N ASP A 24 -9.80 -1.30 11.22
CA ASP A 24 -9.57 -2.60 10.58
C ASP A 24 -10.72 -2.95 9.63
N LYS A 25 -11.97 -2.72 10.06
CA LYS A 25 -13.15 -2.91 9.23
C LYS A 25 -13.11 -2.07 7.95
N VAL A 26 -12.74 -0.79 8.03
CA VAL A 26 -12.59 0.05 6.83
C VAL A 26 -11.51 -0.49 5.90
N VAL A 27 -10.34 -0.87 6.45
CA VAL A 27 -9.26 -1.42 5.63
C VAL A 27 -9.71 -2.70 4.92
N ILE A 28 -10.40 -3.61 5.61
CA ILE A 28 -10.96 -4.83 5.01
C ILE A 28 -11.95 -4.48 3.88
N LEU A 29 -12.85 -3.52 4.11
CA LEU A 29 -13.83 -3.08 3.12
C LEU A 29 -13.15 -2.48 1.88
N MET A 30 -12.12 -1.66 2.07
CA MET A 30 -11.33 -1.08 0.97
C MET A 30 -10.55 -2.16 0.20
N MET A 31 -9.96 -3.14 0.90
CA MET A 31 -9.28 -4.28 0.25
C MET A 31 -10.25 -5.11 -0.59
N LYS A 32 -11.47 -5.34 -0.10
CA LYS A 32 -12.51 -6.05 -0.86
C LYS A 32 -12.93 -5.29 -2.12
N LYS A 33 -13.09 -3.96 -2.03
CA LYS A 33 -13.37 -3.12 -3.22
C LYS A 33 -12.19 -3.04 -4.18
N LEU A 34 -10.96 -3.06 -3.66
CA LEU A 34 -9.74 -2.98 -4.45
C LEU A 34 -9.61 -4.17 -5.41
N GLY A 35 -9.86 -5.39 -4.92
CA GLY A 35 -9.63 -6.61 -5.69
C GLY A 35 -8.20 -6.66 -6.23
N ASP A 36 -8.05 -6.91 -7.54
CA ASP A 36 -6.76 -6.88 -8.25
C ASP A 36 -6.34 -5.48 -8.73
N GLY A 37 -7.04 -4.43 -8.30
CA GLY A 37 -6.79 -3.04 -8.66
C GLY A 37 -5.58 -2.41 -7.94
N ALA A 38 -5.19 -1.23 -8.40
CA ALA A 38 -4.10 -0.46 -7.79
C ALA A 38 -4.62 0.50 -6.72
N ILE A 39 -3.97 0.56 -5.55
CA ILE A 39 -4.42 1.37 -4.40
C ILE A 39 -4.55 2.86 -4.73
N ARG A 40 -3.70 3.38 -5.61
CA ARG A 40 -3.73 4.79 -6.06
C ARG A 40 -4.92 5.12 -6.96
N ARG A 41 -5.62 4.10 -7.47
CA ARG A 41 -6.76 4.22 -8.37
C ARG A 41 -8.10 3.97 -7.67
N LEU A 42 -8.08 3.60 -6.39
CA LEU A 42 -9.27 3.47 -5.55
C LEU A 42 -9.50 4.74 -4.73
N TRP A 43 -10.66 5.36 -4.88
CA TRP A 43 -11.00 6.66 -4.28
C TRP A 43 -12.35 6.56 -3.58
N GLU A 44 -12.32 6.30 -2.28
CA GLU A 44 -13.51 5.99 -1.50
C GLU A 44 -14.13 7.24 -0.88
N ASP A 45 -15.43 7.39 -1.05
CA ASP A 45 -16.23 8.42 -0.36
C ASP A 45 -16.73 7.84 0.97
N PRO A 46 -16.38 8.42 2.13
CA PRO A 46 -16.91 8.02 3.43
C PRO A 46 -18.42 7.95 3.53
N ARG A 47 -19.14 8.68 2.65
CA ARG A 47 -20.60 8.76 2.60
C ARG A 47 -21.24 7.68 1.72
N ASP A 48 -20.44 6.89 1.01
CA ASP A 48 -20.95 5.74 0.24
C ASP A 48 -21.69 4.79 1.19
N PRO A 49 -22.93 4.35 0.87
CA PRO A 49 -23.68 3.40 1.68
C PRO A 49 -22.90 2.12 2.03
N TYR A 50 -21.89 1.76 1.26
CA TYR A 50 -20.96 0.67 1.57
C TYR A 50 -20.24 0.83 2.93
N TYR A 51 -20.14 2.05 3.44
CA TYR A 51 -19.52 2.39 4.73
C TYR A 51 -20.52 2.84 5.80
N HIS A 52 -21.83 2.58 5.64
CA HIS A 52 -22.87 3.09 6.57
C HIS A 52 -22.66 2.70 8.05
N GLU A 53 -21.96 1.59 8.32
CA GLU A 53 -21.64 1.13 9.68
C GLU A 53 -20.35 1.74 10.25
N ILE A 54 -19.65 2.59 9.49
CA ILE A 54 -18.39 3.20 9.88
C ILE A 54 -18.65 4.59 10.44
N VAL A 55 -18.15 4.84 11.65
CA VAL A 55 -18.24 6.17 12.26
C VAL A 55 -17.36 7.15 11.49
N ALA A 56 -17.90 8.31 11.12
CA ALA A 56 -17.23 9.29 10.24
C ALA A 56 -15.83 9.71 10.74
N THR A 57 -15.60 9.78 12.06
CA THR A 57 -14.31 10.15 12.65
C THR A 57 -13.20 9.12 12.39
N ILE A 58 -13.54 7.88 12.05
CA ILE A 58 -12.58 6.79 11.81
C ILE A 58 -11.72 7.07 10.58
N TRP A 59 -12.24 7.81 9.60
CA TRP A 59 -11.46 8.20 8.41
C TRP A 59 -10.28 9.11 8.77
N LEU A 60 -10.47 9.99 9.77
CA LEU A 60 -9.37 10.79 10.31
C LEU A 60 -8.38 9.92 11.09
N ASP A 61 -8.86 8.92 11.83
CA ASP A 61 -7.98 7.99 12.54
C ASP A 61 -7.11 7.16 11.57
N LEU A 62 -7.70 6.69 10.47
CA LEU A 62 -6.98 5.99 9.40
C LEU A 62 -5.90 6.88 8.76
N GLU A 63 -6.21 8.15 8.51
CA GLU A 63 -5.25 9.14 8.00
C GLU A 63 -4.11 9.37 8.99
N ASN A 64 -4.43 9.58 10.27
CA ASN A 64 -3.45 9.80 11.33
C ASN A 64 -2.50 8.61 11.52
N HIS A 65 -2.98 7.39 11.28
CA HIS A 65 -2.14 6.17 11.32
C HIS A 65 -1.45 5.87 9.98
N GLY A 66 -1.59 6.74 8.99
CA GLY A 66 -0.97 6.58 7.67
C GLY A 66 -1.52 5.41 6.87
N LEU A 67 -2.72 4.89 7.19
CA LEU A 67 -3.33 3.76 6.49
C LEU A 67 -4.08 4.19 5.23
N VAL A 68 -4.58 5.43 5.22
CA VAL A 68 -5.19 6.05 4.04
C VAL A 68 -4.56 7.41 3.78
N LYS A 69 -4.63 7.85 2.53
CA LYS A 69 -4.35 9.23 2.14
C LYS A 69 -5.64 9.90 1.66
N PRO A 70 -5.94 11.11 2.14
CA PRO A 70 -7.08 11.88 1.66
C PRO A 70 -6.73 12.60 0.36
N THR A 71 -7.73 12.78 -0.50
CA THR A 71 -7.77 13.81 -1.52
C THR A 71 -8.96 14.71 -1.26
N ARG A 72 -8.69 15.99 -1.02
CA ARG A 72 -9.69 16.99 -0.66
C ARG A 72 -10.01 17.84 -1.88
N THR A 73 -11.30 17.97 -2.17
CA THR A 73 -11.84 18.86 -3.19
C THR A 73 -12.85 19.80 -2.54
N ALA A 74 -13.28 20.85 -3.25
CA ALA A 74 -14.32 21.75 -2.75
C ALA A 74 -15.65 21.03 -2.44
N ALA A 75 -15.93 19.90 -3.11
CA ALA A 75 -17.20 19.18 -2.98
C ALA A 75 -17.15 17.99 -2.01
N ALA A 76 -15.97 17.38 -1.80
CA ALA A 76 -15.84 16.15 -1.04
C ALA A 76 -14.39 15.83 -0.64
N VAL A 77 -14.26 14.99 0.39
CA VAL A 77 -13.01 14.28 0.71
C VAL A 77 -13.15 12.83 0.28
N ARG A 78 -12.17 12.33 -0.47
CA ARG A 78 -12.05 10.91 -0.82
C ARG A 78 -10.77 10.32 -0.26
N TYR A 79 -10.77 9.02 -0.03
CA TYR A 79 -9.64 8.33 0.59
C TYR A 79 -9.13 7.18 -0.28
N SER A 80 -7.81 7.04 -0.37
CA SER A 80 -7.15 5.89 -1.00
C SER A 80 -6.29 5.19 0.04
N LEU A 81 -6.15 3.86 -0.07
CA LEU A 81 -5.17 3.14 0.76
C LEU A 81 -3.77 3.67 0.47
N THR A 82 -2.95 3.81 1.51
CA THR A 82 -1.51 3.95 1.34
C THR A 82 -0.87 2.58 1.17
N GLY A 83 0.40 2.55 0.82
CA GLY A 83 1.18 1.32 0.84
C GLY A 83 1.19 0.61 2.22
N GLN A 84 1.16 1.37 3.32
CA GLN A 84 1.04 0.81 4.67
C GLN A 84 -0.38 0.27 4.93
N GLY A 85 -1.42 0.99 4.49
CA GLY A 85 -2.79 0.51 4.54
C GLY A 85 -2.98 -0.80 3.79
N TRP A 86 -2.34 -0.94 2.62
CA TRP A 86 -2.37 -2.18 1.85
C TRP A 86 -1.69 -3.34 2.58
N LEU A 87 -0.49 -3.13 3.15
CA LEU A 87 0.19 -4.17 3.93
C LEU A 87 -0.64 -4.62 5.14
N LYS A 88 -1.23 -3.66 5.87
CA LYS A 88 -2.15 -3.97 6.97
C LYS A 88 -3.38 -4.74 6.46
N GLY A 89 -3.91 -4.35 5.31
CA GLY A 89 -5.02 -5.05 4.66
C GLY A 89 -4.70 -6.50 4.32
N LEU A 90 -3.52 -6.77 3.77
CA LEU A 90 -3.08 -8.14 3.47
C LEU A 90 -2.99 -9.04 4.71
N ASP A 91 -2.59 -8.47 5.85
CA ASP A 91 -2.58 -9.18 7.14
C ASP A 91 -4.01 -9.47 7.62
N LEU A 92 -4.87 -8.45 7.65
CA LEU A 92 -6.27 -8.56 8.06
C LEU A 92 -7.09 -9.52 7.18
N THR A 93 -6.82 -9.57 5.86
CA THR A 93 -7.50 -10.48 4.93
C THR A 93 -6.80 -11.83 4.79
N LYS A 94 -5.74 -12.10 5.56
CA LYS A 94 -4.96 -13.34 5.53
C LYS A 94 -4.37 -13.66 4.15
N SER A 95 -4.06 -12.63 3.36
CA SER A 95 -3.54 -12.73 1.99
C SER A 95 -2.03 -12.48 1.90
N LEU A 96 -1.35 -12.23 3.04
CA LEU A 96 0.07 -11.90 3.08
C LEU A 96 0.96 -13.00 2.50
N GLU A 97 0.75 -14.27 2.87
CA GLU A 97 1.60 -15.37 2.39
C GLU A 97 1.46 -15.63 0.89
N GLU A 98 0.24 -15.56 0.36
CA GLU A 98 0.00 -15.62 -1.08
C GLU A 98 0.71 -14.47 -1.80
N THR A 99 0.63 -13.26 -1.23
CA THR A 99 1.29 -12.07 -1.78
C THR A 99 2.82 -12.21 -1.74
N LYS A 100 3.38 -12.76 -0.66
CA LYS A 100 4.82 -13.06 -0.55
C LYS A 100 5.25 -14.01 -1.68
N LYS A 101 4.48 -15.04 -1.99
CA LYS A 101 4.77 -15.93 -3.12
C LYS A 101 4.82 -15.17 -4.45
N LYS A 102 3.78 -14.36 -4.75
CA LYS A 102 3.72 -13.54 -5.97
C LYS A 102 4.89 -12.55 -6.08
N VAL A 103 5.24 -11.86 -4.99
CA VAL A 103 6.40 -10.96 -4.98
C VAL A 103 7.71 -11.74 -5.12
N GLY A 104 7.82 -12.94 -4.55
CA GLY A 104 8.95 -13.84 -4.74
C GLY A 104 9.17 -14.20 -6.21
N ASP A 105 8.11 -14.48 -6.95
CA ASP A 105 8.15 -14.72 -8.39
C ASP A 105 8.58 -13.48 -9.18
N VAL A 106 8.07 -12.30 -8.83
CA VAL A 106 8.51 -11.01 -9.40
C VAL A 106 10.00 -10.79 -9.16
N MET A 107 10.48 -11.02 -7.93
CA MET A 107 11.90 -10.89 -7.59
C MET A 107 12.78 -11.89 -8.35
N ARG A 108 12.30 -13.13 -8.57
CA ARG A 108 13.00 -14.13 -9.38
C ARG A 108 13.15 -13.66 -10.82
N VAL A 109 12.07 -13.21 -11.46
CA VAL A 109 12.09 -12.68 -12.83
C VAL A 109 13.03 -11.48 -12.94
N MET A 110 13.01 -10.56 -11.97
CA MET A 110 13.94 -9.43 -11.95
C MET A 110 15.41 -9.89 -11.89
N ARG A 111 15.74 -10.90 -11.06
CA ARG A 111 17.11 -11.46 -10.99
C ARG A 111 17.53 -12.17 -12.26
N GLU A 112 16.61 -12.88 -12.91
CA GLU A 112 16.87 -13.51 -14.22
C GLU A 112 17.22 -12.47 -15.28
N ARG A 113 16.54 -11.31 -15.26
CA ARG A 113 16.87 -10.17 -16.15
C ARG A 113 18.22 -9.53 -15.84
N MET A 114 18.70 -9.66 -14.60
CA MET A 114 20.09 -9.32 -14.24
C MET A 114 21.10 -10.42 -14.61
N GLY A 115 20.72 -11.45 -15.39
CA GLY A 115 21.64 -12.49 -15.87
C GLY A 115 22.37 -13.27 -14.76
N GLY A 116 21.81 -13.32 -13.53
CA GLY A 116 22.39 -14.02 -12.39
C GLY A 116 23.71 -13.43 -11.85
N ARG A 117 24.19 -12.30 -12.38
CA ARG A 117 25.44 -11.66 -11.95
C ARG A 117 25.13 -10.38 -11.18
N THR A 118 25.88 -10.15 -10.10
CA THR A 118 26.05 -8.85 -9.46
C THR A 118 26.71 -7.93 -10.49
N HIS A 119 25.90 -7.34 -11.37
CA HIS A 119 26.37 -6.31 -12.29
C HIS A 119 26.95 -5.16 -11.45
N GLU A 120 28.02 -4.50 -11.89
CA GLU A 120 28.51 -3.30 -11.20
C GLU A 120 27.58 -2.09 -11.40
N ARG A 121 26.54 -2.22 -12.23
CA ARG A 121 25.63 -1.16 -12.67
C ARG A 121 24.18 -1.58 -12.53
N ASN A 122 23.30 -0.58 -12.46
CA ASN A 122 21.87 -0.80 -12.42
C ASN A 122 21.37 -1.35 -13.77
N VAL A 123 20.41 -2.26 -13.72
CA VAL A 123 19.71 -2.76 -14.91
C VAL A 123 18.37 -2.04 -15.02
N LEU A 124 18.09 -1.46 -16.18
CA LEU A 124 16.82 -0.80 -16.47
C LEU A 124 15.84 -1.78 -17.09
N VAL A 125 14.66 -1.93 -16.49
CA VAL A 125 13.61 -2.82 -17.01
C VAL A 125 12.23 -2.16 -16.87
N HIS A 126 11.39 -2.33 -17.88
CA HIS A 126 10.03 -1.82 -17.85
C HIS A 126 9.13 -2.71 -16.96
N SER A 127 8.27 -2.10 -16.13
CA SER A 127 7.45 -2.85 -15.18
C SER A 127 6.51 -3.85 -15.84
N SER A 128 5.99 -3.51 -17.03
CA SER A 128 5.09 -4.38 -17.79
C SER A 128 5.76 -5.66 -18.29
N GLU A 129 7.07 -5.62 -18.57
CA GLU A 129 7.81 -6.82 -18.95
C GLU A 129 7.96 -7.77 -17.76
N ILE A 130 8.20 -7.21 -16.57
CA ILE A 130 8.29 -7.97 -15.32
C ILE A 130 6.93 -8.56 -14.96
N ALA A 131 5.86 -7.75 -15.00
CA ALA A 131 4.50 -8.18 -14.69
C ALA A 131 4.09 -9.37 -15.56
N ARG A 132 4.26 -9.23 -16.89
CA ARG A 132 3.96 -10.30 -17.85
C ARG A 132 4.77 -11.56 -17.60
N ALA A 133 6.08 -11.43 -17.38
CA ALA A 133 6.95 -12.59 -17.16
C ALA A 133 6.70 -13.28 -15.81
N ALA A 134 6.25 -12.55 -14.79
CA ALA A 134 5.89 -13.10 -13.49
C ALA A 134 4.43 -13.58 -13.41
N GLY A 135 3.62 -13.36 -14.45
CA GLY A 135 2.21 -13.74 -14.47
C GLY A 135 1.35 -12.96 -13.47
N VAL A 136 1.71 -11.71 -13.19
CA VAL A 136 0.97 -10.81 -12.28
C VAL A 136 0.42 -9.59 -13.03
N SER A 137 -0.61 -8.95 -12.47
CA SER A 137 -1.13 -7.72 -13.04
C SER A 137 -0.14 -6.56 -12.83
N ASP A 138 -0.18 -5.57 -13.73
CA ASP A 138 0.60 -4.34 -13.51
C ASP A 138 0.18 -3.63 -12.23
N TYR A 139 -1.11 -3.68 -11.88
CA TYR A 139 -1.64 -3.11 -10.63
C TYR A 139 -1.03 -3.74 -9.38
N PHE A 140 -0.76 -5.05 -9.42
CA PHE A 140 -0.03 -5.73 -8.35
C PHE A 140 1.39 -5.17 -8.21
N ILE A 141 2.07 -4.94 -9.33
CA ILE A 141 3.40 -4.30 -9.34
C ILE A 141 3.33 -2.87 -8.77
N GLU A 142 2.31 -2.08 -9.14
CA GLU A 142 2.11 -0.75 -8.55
C GLU A 142 1.97 -0.83 -7.02
N ASN A 143 1.09 -1.71 -6.53
CA ASN A 143 0.86 -1.88 -5.09
C ASN A 143 2.14 -2.32 -4.35
N MET A 144 2.89 -3.27 -4.91
CA MET A 144 4.17 -3.75 -4.37
C MET A 144 5.20 -2.62 -4.24
N VAL A 145 5.29 -1.73 -5.24
CA VAL A 145 6.20 -0.57 -5.25
C VAL A 145 5.75 0.47 -4.23
N GLU A 146 4.47 0.87 -4.28
CA GLU A 146 3.89 1.88 -3.38
C GLU A 146 3.97 1.45 -1.90
N SER A 147 3.89 0.15 -1.62
CA SER A 147 4.03 -0.38 -0.26
C SER A 147 5.46 -0.58 0.19
N ASP A 148 6.42 -0.46 -0.73
CA ASP A 148 7.81 -0.82 -0.48
C ASP A 148 7.95 -2.28 0.03
N PHE A 149 7.20 -3.20 -0.59
CA PHE A 149 6.97 -4.55 -0.07
C PHE A 149 8.29 -5.31 0.17
N ILE A 150 9.22 -5.24 -0.80
CA ILE A 150 10.48 -5.98 -0.74
C ILE A 150 11.32 -5.55 0.47
N ARG A 151 11.45 -4.23 0.71
CA ARG A 151 12.20 -3.73 1.88
C ARG A 151 11.44 -4.02 3.16
N LYS A 152 10.13 -3.76 3.22
CA LYS A 152 9.36 -3.85 4.48
C LYS A 152 9.07 -5.29 4.92
N VAL A 153 8.74 -6.18 3.99
CA VAL A 153 8.33 -7.56 4.27
C VAL A 153 9.50 -8.53 4.15
N PHE A 154 10.27 -8.47 3.06
CA PHE A 154 11.40 -9.39 2.86
C PHE A 154 12.72 -8.93 3.49
N LYS A 155 12.80 -7.67 3.96
CA LYS A 155 14.03 -7.07 4.51
C LYS A 155 15.21 -7.18 3.55
N ARG A 156 14.94 -7.02 2.25
CA ARG A 156 15.93 -7.12 1.17
C ARG A 156 16.05 -5.79 0.42
N TYR A 157 17.22 -5.55 -0.18
CA TYR A 157 17.41 -4.41 -1.07
C TYR A 157 16.42 -4.48 -2.25
N SER A 158 15.70 -3.38 -2.47
CA SER A 158 14.67 -3.28 -3.52
C SER A 158 15.19 -2.54 -4.75
N MET A 159 14.35 -2.44 -5.78
CA MET A 159 14.56 -1.62 -6.95
C MET A 159 14.23 -0.15 -6.68
N ASN A 160 14.79 0.75 -7.48
CA ASN A 160 14.25 2.10 -7.62
C ASN A 160 13.21 2.09 -8.74
N ALA A 161 12.07 2.73 -8.52
CA ALA A 161 10.99 2.81 -9.50
C ALA A 161 10.71 4.27 -9.83
N LYS A 162 10.87 4.65 -11.12
CA LYS A 162 10.46 5.96 -11.64
C LYS A 162 9.20 5.78 -12.46
N GLN A 163 8.17 6.56 -12.18
CA GLN A 163 6.96 6.50 -12.99
C GLN A 163 7.26 7.02 -14.40
N SER A 164 6.85 6.27 -15.42
CA SER A 164 6.95 6.60 -16.84
C SER A 164 5.58 6.38 -17.48
N GLY A 165 4.80 7.46 -17.59
CA GLY A 165 3.41 7.39 -18.03
C GLY A 165 2.55 6.51 -17.11
N ARG A 166 1.94 5.46 -17.68
CA ARG A 166 1.10 4.50 -16.95
C ARG A 166 1.89 3.41 -16.22
N TRP A 167 3.19 3.31 -16.47
CA TRP A 167 4.05 2.21 -16.01
C TRP A 167 5.18 2.73 -15.12
N TYR A 168 6.01 1.82 -14.61
CA TYR A 168 7.27 2.19 -13.97
C TYR A 168 8.45 1.74 -14.82
N LEU A 169 9.48 2.58 -14.88
CA LEU A 169 10.82 2.15 -15.24
C LEU A 169 11.53 1.74 -13.95
N PHE A 170 11.92 0.47 -13.87
CA PHE A 170 12.72 -0.04 -12.76
C PHE A 170 14.19 0.10 -13.04
N SER A 171 14.90 0.62 -12.05
CA SER A 171 16.35 0.62 -11.97
C SER A 171 16.73 -0.36 -10.87
N ILE A 172 17.13 -1.56 -11.29
CA ILE A 172 17.42 -2.69 -10.41
C ILE A 172 18.89 -2.63 -10.02
N PRO A 173 19.22 -2.38 -8.74
CA PRO A 173 20.61 -2.21 -8.32
C PRO A 173 21.37 -3.54 -8.21
N PRO A 174 22.71 -3.51 -8.22
CA PRO A 174 23.56 -4.70 -8.03
C PRO A 174 23.21 -5.55 -6.81
N LYS A 175 22.83 -4.89 -5.71
CA LYS A 175 22.49 -5.53 -4.43
C LYS A 175 21.04 -6.04 -4.36
N PHE A 176 20.24 -5.90 -5.42
CA PHE A 176 18.83 -6.26 -5.41
C PHE A 176 18.59 -7.68 -4.88
N GLY A 177 17.64 -7.81 -3.96
CA GLY A 177 17.29 -9.09 -3.35
C GLY A 177 18.28 -9.62 -2.32
N GLN A 178 19.41 -8.95 -2.06
CA GLN A 178 20.29 -9.30 -0.94
C GLN A 178 19.68 -8.82 0.38
N GLU A 179 20.01 -9.50 1.48
CA GLU A 179 19.54 -9.15 2.82
C GLU A 179 20.13 -7.82 3.27
N ILE A 180 19.32 -7.00 3.94
CA ILE A 180 19.77 -5.75 4.55
C ILE A 180 20.40 -6.11 5.89
N ILE A 181 21.74 -6.08 5.96
CA ILE A 181 22.48 -6.24 7.22
C ILE A 181 22.25 -4.98 8.06
N GLN A 182 21.60 -5.10 9.21
CA GLN A 182 21.43 -4.01 10.16
C GLN A 182 22.81 -3.62 10.74
N GLY A 183 23.28 -2.40 10.45
CA GLY A 183 24.55 -1.86 10.95
C GLY A 183 25.37 -1.05 9.94
N GLY A 184 25.06 -1.11 8.65
CA GLY A 184 25.65 -0.24 7.64
C GLY A 184 24.83 1.03 7.45
N ASN A 185 25.42 2.21 7.64
CA ASN A 185 24.80 3.49 7.34
C ASN A 185 24.19 3.48 5.92
N PHE A 186 22.86 3.46 5.85
CA PHE A 186 22.15 3.61 4.59
C PHE A 186 22.08 5.10 4.27
N ASN A 187 22.95 5.56 3.37
CA ASN A 187 22.76 6.86 2.73
C ASN A 187 21.99 6.58 1.43
N PRO A 188 20.69 6.92 1.34
CA PRO A 188 20.00 6.88 0.06
C PRO A 188 20.75 7.84 -0.88
N GLN A 189 21.35 7.32 -1.96
CA GLN A 189 21.80 8.21 -3.02
C GLN A 189 20.56 8.95 -3.53
N PRO A 190 20.53 10.29 -3.47
CA PRO A 190 19.48 11.03 -4.14
C PRO A 190 19.54 10.71 -5.64
N PRO A 191 18.41 10.78 -6.36
CA PRO A 191 18.46 10.73 -7.81
C PRO A 191 19.46 11.78 -8.29
N GLY A 192 20.48 11.33 -9.03
CA GLY A 192 21.44 12.26 -9.64
C GLY A 192 20.70 13.25 -10.54
N PRO A 193 21.20 14.50 -10.66
CA PRO A 193 20.60 15.48 -11.54
C PRO A 193 20.66 14.99 -12.99
N ASP A 194 19.62 15.37 -13.74
CA ASP A 194 19.35 15.02 -15.14
C ASP A 194 20.55 15.25 -16.08
#